data_AF-A0A4Y2WR06-F1
#
_entry.id   AF-A0A4Y2WR06-F1
#
_cell.length_a   1.000
_cell.length_b   1.000
_cell.length_c   1.000
_cell.angle_alpha   90.00
_cell.angle_beta   90.00
_cell.angle_gamma   90.00
#
_symmetry.space_group_name_H-M   'P 1'
#
loop_
_entity.id
_entity.type
_entity.pdbx_description
1 polymer ?
#
loop_
_entity_poly.entity_id
_entity_poly.type
_entity_poly.pdbx_seq_one_letter_code
_entity_poly.pdbx_strand_id
1 'polypeptide(L)'
;CYCGENSNSCHLNWKGDKICNCTSGYAQFYGFCYDCNCGVNAQSCFYRKNGTKVCNCDVGYTQTNGYCSAICSEEKCMHGKCEIMGNGFKCRCNEGFTGQRCEEKIQIKSITSPLRPDVLDSSSADPPLLNSSETTEYYAGEIFSRRFMRVRLANG
;
A
#
# COMPACT_ATOMS: atom_id res chain seq x y z
N CYS A 1 -27.14 -34.35 -12.97
CA CYS A 1 -26.12 -33.41 -12.48
C CYS A 1 -26.82 -32.11 -12.07
N TYR A 2 -26.41 -31.46 -10.98
CA TYR A 2 -26.87 -30.12 -10.60
C TYR A 2 -25.69 -29.20 -10.27
N CYS A 3 -25.72 -27.97 -10.82
CA CYS A 3 -24.66 -26.95 -10.69
C CYS A 3 -25.12 -25.65 -10.03
N GLY A 4 -26.35 -25.63 -9.50
CA GLY A 4 -26.99 -24.40 -9.03
C GLY A 4 -27.89 -23.77 -10.09
N GLU A 5 -28.71 -22.80 -9.67
CA GLU A 5 -29.64 -22.07 -10.54
C GLU A 5 -28.92 -21.18 -11.56
N ASN A 6 -27.68 -20.77 -11.28
CA ASN A 6 -26.86 -19.94 -12.16
C ASN A 6 -26.06 -20.75 -13.19
N SER A 7 -26.65 -21.84 -13.69
CA SER A 7 -26.05 -22.70 -14.70
C SER A 7 -26.98 -22.87 -15.90
N ASN A 8 -26.40 -22.78 -17.09
CA ASN A 8 -27.10 -23.04 -18.35
C ASN A 8 -27.21 -24.54 -18.61
N SER A 9 -26.16 -25.31 -18.28
CA SER A 9 -26.14 -26.76 -18.44
C SER A 9 -25.06 -27.41 -17.57
N CYS A 10 -25.12 -28.74 -17.44
CA CYS A 10 -24.08 -29.54 -16.80
C CYS A 10 -23.87 -30.84 -17.54
N HIS A 11 -22.62 -31.30 -17.59
CA HIS A 11 -22.26 -32.67 -17.99
C HIS A 11 -21.16 -33.23 -17.08
N LEU A 12 -20.94 -34.55 -17.15
CA LEU A 12 -19.79 -35.20 -16.53
C LEU A 12 -18.70 -35.41 -17.59
N ASN A 13 -17.44 -35.18 -17.22
CA ASN A 13 -16.33 -35.58 -18.08
C ASN A 13 -16.06 -37.10 -17.95
N TRP A 14 -15.10 -37.62 -18.70
CA TRP A 14 -14.72 -39.05 -18.68
C TRP A 14 -14.15 -39.55 -17.35
N LYS A 15 -13.70 -38.65 -16.46
CA LYS A 15 -13.25 -38.98 -15.09
C LYS A 15 -14.41 -38.99 -14.09
N GLY A 16 -15.62 -38.62 -14.52
CA GLY A 16 -16.77 -38.40 -13.65
C GLY A 16 -16.77 -37.04 -12.97
N ASP A 17 -15.86 -36.12 -13.31
CA ASP A 17 -15.89 -34.77 -12.76
C ASP A 17 -17.09 -34.02 -13.31
N LYS A 18 -17.76 -33.31 -12.41
CA LYS A 18 -18.88 -32.44 -12.73
C LYS A 18 -18.38 -31.18 -13.44
N ILE A 19 -18.84 -30.92 -14.66
CA ILE A 19 -18.52 -29.71 -15.44
C ILE A 19 -19.78 -28.87 -15.63
N CYS A 20 -19.72 -27.61 -15.19
CA CYS A 20 -20.85 -26.70 -15.18
C CYS A 20 -20.64 -25.61 -16.23
N ASN A 21 -21.59 -25.45 -17.14
CA ASN A 21 -21.67 -24.27 -17.99
C ASN A 21 -22.45 -23.20 -17.23
N CYS A 22 -21.74 -22.23 -16.66
CA CYS A 22 -22.33 -21.19 -15.82
C CYS A 22 -22.90 -20.03 -16.66
N THR A 23 -23.90 -19.36 -16.12
CA THR A 23 -24.46 -18.12 -16.70
C THR A 23 -23.40 -17.01 -16.70
N SER A 24 -23.56 -16.01 -17.58
CA SER A 24 -22.68 -14.84 -17.61
C SER A 24 -22.55 -14.20 -16.22
N GLY A 25 -21.32 -13.86 -15.82
CA GLY A 25 -21.00 -13.36 -14.49
C GLY A 25 -20.82 -14.44 -13.42
N TYR A 26 -20.97 -15.73 -13.75
CA TYR A 26 -20.73 -16.85 -12.82
C TYR A 26 -19.58 -17.74 -13.32
N ALA A 27 -18.85 -18.34 -12.38
CA ALA A 27 -17.80 -19.29 -12.68
C ALA A 27 -17.93 -20.56 -11.84
N GLN A 28 -17.48 -21.67 -12.41
CA GLN A 28 -17.51 -22.95 -11.73
C GLN A 28 -16.47 -22.97 -10.61
N PHE A 29 -16.90 -23.32 -9.40
CA PHE A 29 -16.04 -23.60 -8.26
C PHE A 29 -16.64 -24.73 -7.42
N TYR A 30 -15.83 -25.74 -7.06
CA TYR A 30 -16.28 -26.98 -6.39
C TYR A 30 -17.57 -27.61 -6.95
N GLY A 31 -17.75 -27.53 -8.27
CA GLY A 31 -18.90 -28.13 -8.95
C GLY A 31 -20.21 -27.32 -8.86
N PHE A 32 -20.17 -26.08 -8.42
CA PHE A 32 -21.32 -25.18 -8.48
C PHE A 32 -20.92 -23.87 -9.16
N CYS A 33 -21.90 -23.15 -9.70
CA CYS A 33 -21.69 -21.83 -10.28
C CYS A 33 -21.82 -20.75 -9.18
N TYR A 34 -20.73 -20.03 -8.94
CA TYR A 34 -20.66 -18.93 -7.97
C TYR A 34 -20.45 -17.59 -8.67
N ASP A 35 -20.88 -16.50 -8.03
CA ASP A 35 -20.71 -15.15 -8.56
C ASP A 35 -19.23 -14.90 -8.85
N CYS A 36 -18.94 -14.58 -10.10
CA CYS A 36 -17.62 -14.22 -10.58
C CYS A 36 -17.71 -12.88 -11.33
N ASN A 37 -18.56 -11.96 -10.85
CA ASN A 37 -18.73 -10.67 -11.49
C ASN A 37 -17.60 -9.72 -11.09
N CYS A 38 -16.68 -9.44 -12.01
CA CYS A 38 -15.54 -8.55 -11.79
C CYS A 38 -15.81 -7.08 -12.16
N GLY A 39 -17.04 -6.76 -12.55
CA GLY A 39 -17.42 -5.44 -13.06
C GLY A 39 -16.92 -5.18 -14.48
N VAL A 40 -16.98 -3.92 -14.89
CA VAL A 40 -16.47 -3.45 -16.19
C VAL A 40 -14.95 -3.54 -16.26
N ASN A 41 -14.40 -3.58 -17.48
CA ASN A 41 -12.97 -3.73 -17.74
C ASN A 41 -12.36 -5.05 -17.23
N ALA A 42 -13.20 -6.09 -17.16
CA ALA A 42 -12.80 -7.46 -16.85
C ALA A 42 -12.95 -8.33 -18.10
N GLN A 43 -11.87 -9.05 -18.44
CA GLN A 43 -11.82 -9.98 -19.57
C GLN A 43 -12.37 -11.35 -19.19
N SER A 44 -12.06 -11.81 -17.97
CA SER A 44 -12.51 -13.11 -17.45
C SER A 44 -12.41 -13.17 -15.93
N CYS A 45 -13.07 -14.16 -15.35
CA CYS A 45 -13.03 -14.43 -13.92
C CYS A 45 -12.92 -15.94 -13.66
N PHE A 46 -12.13 -16.32 -12.66
CA PHE A 46 -12.02 -17.71 -12.21
C PHE A 46 -11.70 -17.79 -10.72
N TYR A 47 -11.92 -18.97 -10.14
CA TYR A 47 -11.56 -19.26 -8.75
C TYR A 47 -10.28 -20.08 -8.67
N ARG A 48 -9.38 -19.70 -7.77
CA ARG A 48 -8.26 -20.56 -7.34
C ARG A 48 -8.77 -21.68 -6.44
N LYS A 49 -7.97 -22.74 -6.26
CA LYS A 49 -8.31 -23.89 -5.39
C LYS A 49 -8.60 -23.51 -3.93
N ASN A 50 -7.98 -22.44 -3.45
CA ASN A 50 -8.20 -21.89 -2.11
C ASN A 50 -9.46 -21.01 -2.00
N GLY A 51 -10.27 -20.90 -3.06
CA GLY A 51 -11.49 -20.09 -3.08
C GLY A 51 -11.26 -18.60 -3.38
N THR A 52 -10.03 -18.17 -3.66
CA THR A 52 -9.80 -16.79 -4.08
C THR A 52 -10.37 -16.56 -5.48
N LYS A 53 -11.31 -15.61 -5.60
CA LYS A 53 -11.78 -15.05 -6.86
C LYS A 53 -10.67 -14.25 -7.53
N VAL A 54 -10.40 -14.52 -8.80
CA VAL A 54 -9.39 -13.84 -9.60
C VAL A 54 -10.04 -13.25 -10.83
N CYS A 55 -9.83 -11.96 -11.03
CA CYS A 55 -10.29 -11.21 -12.19
C CYS A 55 -9.11 -10.97 -13.11
N ASN A 56 -9.24 -11.33 -14.38
CA ASN A 56 -8.33 -10.86 -15.41
C ASN A 56 -8.85 -9.51 -15.91
N CYS A 57 -8.14 -8.42 -15.63
CA CYS A 57 -8.56 -7.07 -15.95
C CYS A 57 -7.91 -6.57 -17.24
N ASP A 58 -8.57 -5.64 -17.91
CA ASP A 58 -8.02 -4.95 -19.08
C ASP A 58 -6.78 -4.12 -18.72
N VAL A 59 -5.99 -3.79 -19.75
CA VAL A 59 -4.78 -2.96 -19.61
C VAL A 59 -5.14 -1.63 -18.94
N GLY A 60 -4.39 -1.25 -17.91
CA GLY A 60 -4.66 -0.06 -17.11
C GLY A 60 -5.62 -0.28 -15.94
N TYR A 61 -6.11 -1.50 -15.73
CA TYR A 61 -6.96 -1.89 -14.60
C TYR A 61 -6.29 -2.99 -13.77
N THR A 62 -6.64 -3.05 -12.49
CA THR A 62 -6.15 -4.08 -11.56
C THR A 62 -7.27 -4.53 -10.62
N GLN A 63 -7.17 -5.76 -10.11
CA GLN A 63 -8.17 -6.31 -9.21
C GLN A 63 -8.06 -5.67 -7.82
N THR A 64 -9.09 -4.94 -7.42
CA THR A 64 -9.22 -4.32 -6.09
C THR A 64 -10.58 -4.71 -5.51
N ASN A 65 -10.60 -5.25 -4.28
CA ASN A 65 -11.83 -5.70 -3.60
C ASN A 65 -12.73 -6.62 -4.43
N GLY A 66 -12.16 -7.45 -5.30
CA GLY A 66 -12.92 -8.40 -6.13
C GLY A 66 -13.47 -7.83 -7.44
N TYR A 67 -13.12 -6.59 -7.80
CA TYR A 67 -13.52 -5.92 -9.04
C TYR A 67 -12.31 -5.34 -9.79
N CYS A 68 -12.43 -5.14 -11.09
CA CYS A 68 -11.42 -4.43 -11.89
C CYS A 68 -11.58 -2.92 -11.71
N SER A 69 -10.54 -2.27 -11.16
CA SER A 69 -10.50 -0.83 -10.93
C SER A 69 -9.31 -0.23 -11.66
N ALA A 70 -9.46 0.98 -12.20
CA ALA A 70 -8.40 1.65 -12.93
C ALA A 70 -7.17 1.79 -12.02
N ILE A 71 -5.98 1.50 -12.55
CA ILE A 71 -4.71 1.66 -11.82
C ILE A 71 -4.52 3.14 -11.46
N CYS A 72 -4.88 4.03 -12.39
CA CYS A 72 -4.95 5.47 -12.16
C CYS A 72 -6.36 6.02 -12.40
N SER A 73 -6.84 6.80 -11.45
CA SER A 73 -8.05 7.62 -11.56
C SER A 73 -7.84 8.92 -10.80
N GLU A 74 -8.63 9.95 -11.10
CA GLU A 74 -8.51 11.27 -10.47
C GLU A 74 -8.64 11.20 -8.95
N GLU A 75 -9.52 10.33 -8.45
CA GLU A 75 -9.73 10.14 -7.01
C GLU A 75 -8.50 9.56 -6.28
N LYS A 76 -7.55 8.94 -6.99
CA LYS A 76 -6.35 8.36 -6.35
C LYS A 76 -5.35 9.42 -5.92
N CYS A 77 -5.28 10.55 -6.62
CA CYS A 77 -4.39 11.66 -6.31
C CYS A 77 -5.22 12.93 -6.06
N MET A 78 -5.34 13.34 -4.79
CA MET A 78 -6.19 14.48 -4.39
C MET A 78 -5.70 15.80 -4.99
N HIS A 79 -4.39 16.06 -4.93
CA HIS A 79 -3.78 17.28 -5.47
C HIS A 79 -2.54 16.94 -6.31
N GLY A 80 -2.73 16.14 -7.35
CA GLY A 80 -1.64 15.74 -8.22
C GLY A 80 -2.11 14.97 -9.44
N LYS A 81 -1.15 14.58 -10.27
CA LYS A 81 -1.38 13.72 -11.44
C LYS A 81 -1.08 12.27 -11.09
N CYS A 82 -2.00 11.38 -11.40
CA CYS A 82 -1.76 9.94 -11.28
C CYS A 82 -0.92 9.44 -12.46
N GLU A 83 0.12 8.66 -12.16
CA GLU A 83 1.00 8.05 -13.13
C GLU A 83 1.09 6.55 -12.90
N ILE A 84 0.90 5.77 -13.96
CA ILE A 84 0.99 4.32 -13.91
C ILE A 84 2.47 3.94 -13.75
N MET A 85 2.77 3.11 -12.76
CA MET A 85 4.10 2.57 -12.48
C MET A 85 4.02 1.04 -12.41
N GLY A 86 4.29 0.38 -13.55
CA GLY A 86 4.15 -1.07 -13.68
C GLY A 86 2.73 -1.53 -13.37
N ASN A 87 2.56 -2.36 -12.34
CA ASN A 87 1.25 -2.87 -11.89
C ASN A 87 0.58 -1.97 -10.83
N GLY A 88 1.18 -0.82 -10.51
CA GLY A 88 0.68 0.13 -9.52
C GLY A 88 0.66 1.56 -10.06
N PHE A 89 0.52 2.52 -9.16
CA PHE A 89 0.51 3.94 -9.50
C PHE A 89 1.34 4.76 -8.52
N LYS A 90 1.70 5.96 -8.94
CA LYS A 90 2.28 7.00 -8.10
C LYS A 90 1.61 8.33 -8.40
N CYS A 91 1.44 9.15 -7.38
CA CYS A 91 0.99 10.52 -7.55
C CYS A 91 2.19 11.45 -7.70
N ARG A 92 2.18 12.25 -8.77
CA ARG A 92 3.04 13.43 -8.91
C ARG A 92 2.29 14.62 -8.32
N CYS A 93 2.69 15.04 -7.12
CA CYS A 93 2.00 16.11 -6.41
C CYS A 93 2.22 17.47 -7.06
N ASN A 94 1.16 18.29 -7.02
CA ASN A 94 1.23 19.69 -7.39
C ASN A 94 2.09 20.46 -6.37
N GLU A 95 2.56 21.65 -6.75
CA GLU A 95 3.36 22.50 -5.88
C GLU A 95 2.61 22.80 -4.56
N GLY A 96 3.32 22.69 -3.44
CA GLY A 96 2.74 22.88 -2.12
C GLY A 96 1.97 21.68 -1.55
N PHE A 97 1.96 20.52 -2.23
CA PHE A 97 1.35 19.29 -1.73
C PHE A 97 2.34 18.12 -1.63
N THR A 98 2.10 17.21 -0.70
CA THR A 98 2.88 16.00 -0.43
C THR A 98 1.97 14.87 0.08
N GLY A 99 2.54 13.70 0.35
CA GLY A 99 1.82 12.48 0.72
C GLY A 99 1.67 11.50 -0.44
N GLN A 100 1.25 10.26 -0.16
CA GLN A 100 1.13 9.21 -1.17
C GLN A 100 0.07 9.54 -2.22
N ARG A 101 -0.98 10.26 -1.81
CA ARG A 101 -2.11 10.70 -2.63
C ARG A 101 -2.13 12.23 -2.78
N CYS A 102 -1.07 12.92 -2.41
CA CYS A 102 -1.00 14.38 -2.41
C CYS A 102 -2.09 15.03 -1.53
N GLU A 103 -2.37 14.39 -0.40
CA GLU A 103 -3.39 14.78 0.55
C GLU A 103 -2.92 15.82 1.58
N GLU A 104 -1.60 15.99 1.73
CA GLU A 104 -1.00 16.89 2.72
C GLU A 104 -0.53 18.19 2.07
N LYS A 105 -0.79 19.33 2.72
CA LYS A 105 -0.25 20.63 2.31
C LYS A 105 1.10 20.86 2.97
N ILE A 106 2.10 21.27 2.19
CA ILE A 106 3.43 21.62 2.70
C ILE A 106 3.30 22.89 3.54
N GLN A 107 3.53 22.75 4.85
CA GLN A 107 3.59 23.88 5.77
C GLN A 107 4.98 24.47 5.74
N ILE A 108 5.18 25.54 4.96
CA ILE A 108 6.37 26.38 5.10
C ILE A 108 6.18 27.13 6.42
N LYS A 109 6.80 26.63 7.51
CA LYS A 109 6.96 27.44 8.71
C LYS A 109 7.87 28.59 8.31
N SER A 110 7.27 29.71 7.91
CA SER A 110 7.97 30.96 7.67
C SER A 110 8.81 31.23 8.91
N ILE A 111 10.12 31.12 8.79
CA ILE A 111 11.06 31.65 9.78
C ILE A 111 11.05 33.17 9.61
N THR A 112 9.89 33.80 9.78
CA THR A 112 9.83 35.16 10.30
C THR A 112 9.90 35.02 11.80
N SER A 113 11.08 34.64 12.29
CA SER A 113 11.46 35.09 13.63
C SER A 113 11.59 36.60 13.50
N PRO A 114 10.81 37.41 14.21
CA PRO A 114 11.14 38.82 14.31
C PRO A 114 12.48 38.86 15.03
N LEU A 115 13.56 39.19 14.30
CA LEU A 115 14.74 39.74 14.94
C LEU A 115 14.25 41.01 15.65
N ARG A 116 13.99 40.90 16.96
CA ARG A 116 13.80 42.09 17.78
C ARG A 116 15.18 42.76 17.87
N PRO A 117 15.31 44.04 17.46
CA PRO A 117 16.52 44.80 17.74
C PRO A 117 16.58 45.08 19.25
N ASP A 118 17.80 45.07 19.77
CA ASP A 118 18.15 45.19 21.18
C ASP A 118 17.38 46.29 21.92
N VAL A 119 16.83 45.95 23.09
CA VAL A 119 16.65 46.91 24.18
C VAL A 119 17.50 46.40 25.34
N LEU A 120 18.61 47.09 25.57
CA LEU A 120 19.36 47.04 26.82
C LEU A 120 18.41 47.39 27.96
N ASP A 121 18.26 46.50 28.93
CA ASP A 121 18.23 46.93 30.32
C ASP A 121 19.05 45.96 31.18
N SER A 122 19.90 46.58 31.97
CA SER A 122 20.92 46.01 32.83
C SER A 122 20.42 46.01 34.26
N SER A 123 20.13 44.85 34.83
CA SER A 123 20.19 44.51 36.27
C SER A 123 19.56 43.12 36.44
N SER A 124 20.03 42.15 37.23
CA SER A 124 21.18 41.96 38.12
C SER A 124 21.03 40.55 38.73
N ALA A 125 22.15 39.86 39.01
CA ALA A 125 22.30 38.67 39.88
C ALA A 125 21.62 37.37 39.40
N ASP A 126 22.21 36.16 39.40
CA ASP A 126 23.31 35.53 40.15
C ASP A 126 24.04 34.49 39.27
N PRO A 127 25.27 34.05 39.63
CA PRO A 127 25.94 32.87 39.05
C PRO A 127 25.49 31.58 39.80
N PRO A 128 25.88 30.31 39.48
CA PRO A 128 27.05 29.92 38.68
C PRO A 128 26.90 28.59 37.85
N LEU A 129 28.03 28.19 37.25
CA LEU A 129 28.51 26.84 36.90
C LEU A 129 28.12 26.14 35.58
N LEU A 130 29.15 26.02 34.73
CA LEU A 130 29.80 24.77 34.31
C LEU A 130 28.90 23.69 33.69
N ASN A 131 28.96 23.46 32.38
CA ASN A 131 30.02 22.63 31.79
C ASN A 131 30.02 22.65 30.25
N SER A 132 31.17 22.24 29.75
CA SER A 132 31.73 22.21 28.40
C SER A 132 30.99 21.38 27.32
N SER A 133 30.99 21.95 26.11
CA SER A 133 31.37 21.36 24.79
C SER A 133 30.68 20.06 24.32
N GLU A 134 29.95 20.13 23.19
CA GLU A 134 30.33 19.55 21.87
C GLU A 134 30.07 18.03 21.79
N THR A 135 29.57 17.40 20.73
CA THR A 135 29.30 17.74 19.34
C THR A 135 28.37 16.66 18.78
N THR A 136 27.64 17.02 17.74
CA THR A 136 26.92 16.14 16.80
C THR A 136 27.76 14.97 16.29
N GLU A 137 27.13 13.81 16.05
CA GLU A 137 27.51 13.00 14.89
C GLU A 137 26.31 12.27 14.27
N TYR A 138 26.35 12.31 12.95
CA TYR A 138 25.35 11.91 11.97
C TYR A 138 25.69 10.46 11.56
N TYR A 139 24.76 9.51 11.66
CA TYR A 139 24.96 8.19 11.03
C TYR A 139 23.74 7.72 10.26
N ALA A 140 23.94 7.69 8.94
CA ALA A 140 23.21 6.88 7.99
C ALA A 140 23.71 5.42 8.06
N GLY A 141 22.81 4.47 7.77
CA GLY A 141 23.15 3.10 7.41
C GLY A 141 22.94 2.06 8.51
N GLU A 142 21.84 1.33 8.40
CA GLU A 142 21.73 0.00 9.03
C GLU A 142 22.61 -1.00 8.25
N ILE A 143 23.38 -1.82 8.99
CA ILE A 143 23.60 -3.28 8.84
C ILE A 143 24.86 -3.66 9.65
N PHE A 144 24.65 -4.27 10.83
CA PHE A 144 25.37 -5.43 11.42
C PHE A 144 25.20 -5.44 12.95
N SER A 145 24.24 -6.22 13.46
CA SER A 145 24.23 -6.62 14.88
C SER A 145 25.05 -7.90 15.04
N ARG A 146 26.32 -7.76 15.44
CA ARG A 146 27.09 -8.83 16.09
C ARG A 146 27.30 -8.42 17.54
N ARG A 147 26.58 -9.05 18.47
CA ARG A 147 26.92 -9.00 19.90
C ARG A 147 27.57 -10.31 20.30
N PHE A 148 28.89 -10.24 20.54
CA PHE A 148 29.64 -11.26 21.25
C PHE A 148 29.18 -11.26 22.72
N MET A 149 28.62 -12.37 23.20
CA MET A 149 28.61 -12.70 24.62
C MET A 149 29.72 -13.71 24.90
N ARG A 150 30.51 -13.41 25.93
CA ARG A 150 31.65 -14.18 26.41
C ARG A 150 31.18 -15.48 27.06
N VAL A 151 31.73 -16.62 26.60
CA VAL A 151 31.64 -17.92 27.28
C VAL A 151 32.60 -17.91 28.47
N ARG A 152 32.10 -18.18 29.68
CA ARG A 152 32.93 -18.56 30.83
C ARG A 152 33.24 -20.05 30.72
N LEU A 153 34.51 -20.41 30.59
CA LEU A 153 34.98 -21.77 30.87
C LEU A 153 35.48 -21.79 32.31
N ALA A 154 34.85 -22.62 33.14
CA ALA A 154 35.33 -22.99 34.45
C ALA A 154 36.38 -24.10 34.29
N ASN A 155 37.54 -23.91 34.92
CA ASN A 155 38.55 -24.95 35.10
C ASN A 155 38.05 -25.97 36.13
N GLY A 156 38.26 -27.25 35.84
CA GLY A 156 38.02 -28.39 36.71
C GLY A 156 38.37 -29.67 35.99
#